data_AF-A0A8T3QDN2-F1
#
_entry.id   AF-A0A8T3QDN2-F1
#
_cell.length_a   1.000
_cell.length_b   1.000
_cell.length_c   1.000
_cell.angle_alpha   90.00
_cell.angle_beta   90.00
_cell.angle_gamma   90.00
#
_symmetry.space_group_name_H-M   'P 1'
#
loop_
_entity.id
_entity.type
_entity.pdbx_description
1 polymer ?
#
loop_
_entity_poly.entity_id
_entity_poly.type
_entity_poly.pdbx_seq_one_letter_code
_entity_poly.pdbx_strand_id
1 'polypeptide(L)'
;MTRFVDRGAITAAYVGIGMAVTIAISFLLVIPIEPIVWLLAVPSGLLIGYYANQRSNRRNGPWSRIVVNGLFAGLVTGLSAAVLLLAVKGLFFFADNGYRDPGLGGSLTCAAGADCVYQRYLDLGRGGDLSAAGVTDPATFAGFYWSQQFFAVGLVLALTTAGGLGGAALYGVFRPKPDVTPDGAATI
;
A
#
# COMPACT_ATOMS: atom_id res chain seq x y z
N MET A 1 2.02 -24.32 -22.80
CA MET A 1 1.81 -22.94 -22.31
C MET A 1 2.76 -22.68 -21.14
N THR A 2 3.83 -21.92 -21.35
CA THR A 2 4.73 -21.49 -20.26
C THR A 2 4.09 -20.33 -19.50
N ARG A 3 3.67 -20.57 -18.26
CA ARG A 3 3.09 -19.51 -17.41
C ARG A 3 4.13 -18.42 -17.15
N PHE A 4 3.73 -17.16 -17.05
CA PHE A 4 4.62 -16.03 -16.73
C PHE A 4 4.92 -15.93 -15.22
N VAL A 5 3.94 -16.22 -14.38
CA VAL A 5 4.03 -16.24 -12.90
C VAL A 5 3.77 -17.64 -12.36
N ASP A 6 4.42 -18.00 -11.25
CA ASP A 6 4.22 -19.29 -10.59
C ASP A 6 2.92 -19.36 -9.77
N ARG A 7 2.36 -20.57 -9.64
CA ARG A 7 1.18 -20.79 -8.78
C ARG A 7 1.44 -20.37 -7.33
N GLY A 8 2.65 -20.59 -6.83
CA GLY A 8 3.01 -20.20 -5.47
C GLY A 8 3.00 -18.68 -5.27
N ALA A 9 3.44 -17.91 -6.27
CA ALA A 9 3.36 -16.45 -6.26
C ALA A 9 1.92 -15.94 -6.34
N ILE A 10 1.02 -16.64 -7.05
CA ILE A 10 -0.42 -16.34 -7.03
C ILE A 10 -1.01 -16.54 -5.62
N THR A 11 -0.70 -17.66 -4.96
CA THR A 11 -1.12 -17.88 -3.58
C THR A 11 -0.55 -16.83 -2.63
N ALA A 12 0.72 -16.45 -2.79
CA ALA A 12 1.34 -15.39 -2.01
C ALA A 12 0.64 -14.04 -2.24
N ALA A 13 0.25 -13.72 -3.46
CA ALA A 13 -0.50 -12.50 -3.72
C ALA A 13 -1.83 -12.45 -2.93
N TYR A 14 -2.57 -13.56 -2.83
CA TYR A 14 -3.77 -13.62 -1.98
C TYR A 14 -3.47 -13.41 -0.48
N VAL A 15 -2.35 -13.94 0.01
CA VAL A 15 -1.88 -13.67 1.38
C VAL A 15 -1.54 -12.19 1.54
N GLY A 16 -0.91 -11.59 0.53
CA GLY A 16 -0.61 -10.16 0.47
C GLY A 16 -1.85 -9.28 0.55
N ILE A 17 -2.92 -9.65 -0.18
CA ILE A 17 -4.24 -9.00 -0.09
C ILE A 17 -4.77 -9.06 1.35
N GLY A 18 -4.76 -10.25 1.96
CA GLY A 18 -5.21 -10.43 3.35
C GLY A 18 -4.45 -9.57 4.34
N MET A 19 -3.12 -9.54 4.23
CA MET A 19 -2.26 -8.68 5.04
C MET A 19 -2.59 -7.19 4.87
N ALA A 20 -2.79 -6.72 3.63
CA ALA A 20 -3.18 -5.34 3.35
C ALA A 20 -4.51 -4.97 3.99
N VAL A 21 -5.51 -5.87 3.91
CA VAL A 21 -6.82 -5.70 4.58
C VAL A 21 -6.67 -5.59 6.08
N THR A 22 -5.90 -6.48 6.72
CA THR A 22 -5.66 -6.42 8.17
C THR A 22 -5.00 -5.11 8.58
N ILE A 23 -3.94 -4.69 7.88
CA ILE A 23 -3.25 -3.42 8.16
C ILE A 23 -4.22 -2.24 8.01
N ALA A 24 -5.00 -2.20 6.93
CA ALA A 24 -5.97 -1.13 6.70
C ALA A 24 -7.03 -1.04 7.80
N ILE A 25 -7.64 -2.17 8.18
CA ILE A 25 -8.66 -2.19 9.24
C ILE A 25 -8.05 -1.77 10.58
N SER A 26 -6.86 -2.27 10.92
CA SER A 26 -6.21 -1.96 12.21
C SER A 26 -5.74 -0.50 12.32
N PHE A 27 -5.18 0.06 11.24
CA PHE A 27 -4.44 1.33 11.29
C PHE A 27 -5.02 2.46 10.46
N LEU A 28 -6.10 2.26 9.70
CA LEU A 28 -6.77 3.35 8.99
C LEU A 28 -8.15 3.66 9.57
N LEU A 29 -8.82 2.67 10.19
CA LEU A 29 -10.15 2.87 10.78
C LEU A 29 -10.13 3.29 12.26
N VAL A 30 -9.15 2.82 13.05
CA VAL A 30 -9.11 3.03 14.50
C VAL A 30 -8.25 4.22 14.90
N ILE A 31 -7.08 4.37 14.28
CA ILE A 31 -6.14 5.47 14.53
C ILE A 31 -5.72 5.98 13.16
N PRO A 32 -6.02 7.22 12.75
CA PRO A 32 -5.61 7.73 11.44
C PRO A 32 -4.10 8.08 11.45
N ILE A 33 -3.23 7.07 11.48
CA ILE A 33 -1.76 7.18 11.48
C ILE A 33 -1.22 6.75 10.12
N GLU A 34 -1.38 7.65 9.16
CA GLU A 34 -0.86 7.48 7.80
C GLU A 34 0.65 7.13 7.74
N PRO A 35 1.55 7.69 8.57
CA PRO A 35 2.96 7.34 8.55
C PRO A 35 3.25 5.86 8.80
N ILE A 36 2.42 5.18 9.59
CA ILE A 36 2.62 3.76 9.91
C ILE A 36 2.34 2.88 8.69
N VAL A 37 1.40 3.25 7.82
CA VAL A 37 1.17 2.51 6.57
C VAL A 37 2.40 2.56 5.67
N TRP A 38 3.13 3.68 5.65
CA TRP A 38 4.33 3.83 4.85
C TRP A 38 5.47 2.99 5.42
N LEU A 39 5.61 2.98 6.74
CA LEU A 39 6.60 2.14 7.45
C LEU A 39 6.32 0.65 7.26
N LEU A 40 5.05 0.24 7.21
CA LEU A 40 4.66 -1.16 7.01
C LEU A 40 4.71 -1.61 5.54
N ALA A 41 4.60 -0.69 4.58
CA ALA A 41 4.65 -1.01 3.15
C ALA A 41 5.94 -1.76 2.76
N VAL A 42 7.10 -1.29 3.23
CA VAL A 42 8.41 -1.90 2.95
C VAL A 42 8.53 -3.33 3.51
N PRO A 43 8.35 -3.60 4.82
CA PRO A 43 8.43 -4.94 5.37
C PRO A 43 7.35 -5.86 4.81
N SER A 44 6.13 -5.38 4.56
CA SER A 44 5.09 -6.15 3.88
C SER A 44 5.53 -6.60 2.47
N GLY A 45 6.13 -5.70 1.69
CA GLY A 45 6.74 -6.02 0.40
C GLY A 45 7.85 -7.06 0.53
N LEU A 46 8.82 -6.83 1.41
CA LEU A 46 9.95 -7.75 1.63
C LEU A 46 9.47 -9.16 1.98
N LEU A 47 8.54 -9.26 2.93
CA LEU A 47 7.98 -10.54 3.36
C LEU A 47 7.26 -11.25 2.23
N ILE A 48 6.41 -10.54 1.47
CA ILE A 48 5.62 -11.19 0.42
C ILE A 48 6.46 -11.59 -0.78
N GLY A 49 7.48 -10.80 -1.12
CA GLY A 49 8.42 -11.12 -2.19
C GLY A 49 9.25 -12.36 -1.89
N TYR A 50 9.69 -12.50 -0.64
CA TYR A 50 10.37 -13.71 -0.17
C TYR A 50 9.40 -14.91 -0.13
N TYR A 51 8.22 -14.72 0.45
CA TYR A 51 7.20 -15.76 0.59
C TYR A 51 6.70 -16.29 -0.76
N ALA A 52 6.54 -15.43 -1.78
CA ALA A 52 6.13 -15.83 -3.13
C ALA A 52 7.09 -16.85 -3.74
N ASN A 53 8.39 -16.66 -3.54
CA ASN A 53 9.40 -17.56 -4.04
C ASN A 53 9.52 -18.83 -3.19
N GLN A 54 9.42 -18.71 -1.86
CA GLN A 54 9.33 -19.85 -0.95
C GLN A 54 8.16 -20.76 -1.32
N ARG A 55 6.98 -20.18 -1.53
CA ARG A 55 5.76 -20.90 -1.90
C ARG A 55 5.83 -21.52 -3.29
N SER A 56 6.59 -20.90 -4.19
CA SER A 56 6.87 -21.43 -5.53
C SER A 56 7.98 -22.48 -5.55
N ASN A 57 8.55 -22.81 -4.38
CA ASN A 57 9.66 -23.74 -4.19
C ASN A 57 10.85 -23.49 -5.15
N ARG A 58 11.16 -22.23 -5.47
CA ARG A 58 12.22 -21.88 -6.42
C ARG A 58 13.62 -22.08 -5.85
N ARG A 59 14.44 -22.97 -6.38
CA ARG A 59 15.86 -23.07 -5.98
C ARG A 59 16.63 -21.81 -6.42
N ASN A 60 17.82 -21.56 -5.88
CA ASN A 60 18.69 -20.46 -6.34
C ASN A 60 19.09 -20.68 -7.83
N GLY A 61 19.17 -19.62 -8.64
CA GLY A 61 19.59 -19.69 -10.06
C GLY A 61 18.63 -19.12 -11.11
N PRO A 62 17.31 -19.41 -11.11
CA PRO A 62 16.36 -18.88 -12.09
C PRO A 62 15.90 -17.47 -11.73
N TRP A 63 16.83 -16.52 -11.76
CA TRP A 63 16.66 -15.14 -11.31
C TRP A 63 15.48 -14.40 -11.95
N SER A 64 15.24 -14.60 -13.26
CA SER A 64 14.10 -13.99 -13.94
C SER A 64 12.76 -14.38 -13.31
N ARG A 65 12.60 -15.65 -12.93
CA ARG A 65 11.40 -16.15 -12.28
C ARG A 65 11.28 -15.65 -10.85
N ILE A 66 12.39 -15.61 -10.13
CA ILE A 66 12.45 -15.13 -8.74
C ILE A 66 12.01 -13.66 -8.67
N VAL A 67 12.54 -12.84 -9.58
CA VAL A 67 12.19 -11.42 -9.71
C VAL A 67 10.74 -11.25 -10.13
N VAL A 68 10.26 -11.96 -11.16
CA VAL A 68 8.86 -11.84 -11.61
C VAL A 68 7.86 -12.22 -10.53
N ASN A 69 8.13 -13.28 -9.75
CA ASN A 69 7.28 -13.69 -8.64
C ASN A 69 7.23 -12.64 -7.53
N GLY A 70 8.40 -12.09 -7.16
CA GLY A 70 8.49 -11.05 -6.13
C GLY A 70 7.82 -9.75 -6.56
N LEU A 71 8.06 -9.33 -7.81
CA LEU A 71 7.42 -8.17 -8.42
C LEU A 71 5.90 -8.33 -8.42
N PHE A 72 5.40 -9.47 -8.90
CA PHE A 72 3.97 -9.75 -8.96
C PHE A 72 3.32 -9.71 -7.56
N ALA A 73 3.90 -10.42 -6.58
CA ALA A 73 3.35 -10.46 -5.23
C ALA A 73 3.41 -9.08 -4.55
N GLY A 74 4.51 -8.35 -4.72
CA GLY A 74 4.68 -6.98 -4.22
C GLY A 74 3.67 -6.00 -4.84
N LEU A 75 3.49 -6.04 -6.16
CA LEU A 75 2.51 -5.20 -6.87
C LEU A 75 1.08 -5.46 -6.40
N VAL A 76 0.66 -6.73 -6.33
CA VAL A 76 -0.72 -7.06 -5.89
C VAL A 76 -0.96 -6.60 -4.47
N THR A 77 0.02 -6.79 -3.57
CA THR A 77 -0.07 -6.33 -2.18
C THR A 77 -0.15 -4.81 -2.12
N GLY A 78 0.75 -4.11 -2.83
CA GLY A 78 0.80 -2.65 -2.87
C GLY A 78 -0.46 -2.01 -3.46
N LEU A 79 -0.99 -2.59 -4.55
CA LEU A 79 -2.25 -2.15 -5.16
C LEU A 79 -3.44 -2.35 -4.21
N SER A 80 -3.47 -3.46 -3.49
CA SER A 80 -4.52 -3.72 -2.50
C SER A 80 -4.48 -2.70 -1.37
N ALA A 81 -3.28 -2.42 -0.83
CA ALA A 81 -3.10 -1.39 0.18
C ALA A 81 -3.48 0.00 -0.33
N ALA A 82 -3.08 0.36 -1.56
CA ALA A 82 -3.42 1.63 -2.21
C ALA A 82 -4.94 1.80 -2.37
N VAL A 83 -5.65 0.78 -2.87
CA VAL A 83 -7.12 0.82 -3.03
C VAL A 83 -7.80 0.97 -1.68
N LEU A 84 -7.38 0.21 -0.67
CA LEU A 84 -7.95 0.32 0.68
C LEU A 84 -7.71 1.70 1.29
N LEU A 85 -6.52 2.28 1.10
CA LEU A 85 -6.22 3.62 1.58
C LEU A 85 -7.09 4.66 0.90
N LEU A 86 -7.23 4.62 -0.43
CA LEU A 86 -8.15 5.52 -1.15
C LEU A 86 -9.60 5.31 -0.73
N ALA A 87 -10.04 4.08 -0.51
CA ALA A 87 -11.41 3.78 -0.11
C ALA A 87 -11.73 4.37 1.28
N VAL A 88 -10.83 4.21 2.25
CA VAL A 88 -11.01 4.78 3.59
C VAL A 88 -10.97 6.31 3.54
N LYS A 89 -10.00 6.88 2.82
CA LYS A 89 -9.91 8.34 2.63
C LYS A 89 -11.15 8.89 1.94
N GLY A 90 -11.66 8.20 0.92
CA GLY A 90 -12.89 8.53 0.22
C GLY A 90 -14.11 8.47 1.12
N LEU A 91 -14.23 7.43 1.95
CA LEU A 91 -15.31 7.31 2.93
C LEU A 91 -15.33 8.54 3.85
N PHE A 92 -14.21 8.88 4.48
CA PHE A 92 -14.15 10.04 5.38
C PHE A 92 -14.29 11.37 4.64
N PHE A 93 -13.77 11.48 3.42
CA PHE A 93 -13.86 12.72 2.65
C PHE A 93 -15.29 13.00 2.19
N PHE A 94 -16.00 12.00 1.66
CA PHE A 94 -17.36 12.17 1.11
C PHE A 94 -18.46 12.06 2.17
N ALA A 95 -18.22 11.34 3.27
CA ALA A 95 -19.21 11.18 4.33
C ALA A 95 -19.07 12.18 5.49
N ASP A 96 -18.06 13.07 5.49
CA ASP A 96 -17.97 14.13 6.52
C ASP A 96 -19.18 15.06 6.37
N ASN A 97 -20.01 15.10 7.40
CA ASN A 97 -21.21 15.93 7.49
C ASN A 97 -21.02 17.12 8.45
N GLY A 98 -19.78 17.37 8.88
CA GLY A 98 -19.47 18.44 9.83
C GLY A 98 -19.76 18.09 11.29
N TYR A 99 -20.21 16.86 11.59
CA TYR A 99 -20.44 16.44 12.97
C TYR A 99 -19.15 16.52 13.79
N ARG A 100 -19.28 17.07 14.99
CA ARG A 100 -18.23 17.14 16.01
C ARG A 100 -18.89 17.28 17.38
N ASP A 101 -18.31 16.61 18.36
CA ASP A 101 -18.81 16.66 19.74
C ASP A 101 -18.84 18.12 20.28
N PRO A 102 -19.85 18.51 21.07
CA PRO A 102 -19.91 19.85 21.67
C PRO A 102 -18.65 20.25 22.44
N GLY A 103 -18.00 19.30 23.14
CA GLY A 103 -16.75 19.54 23.86
C GLY A 103 -15.54 19.80 22.96
N LEU A 104 -15.66 19.56 21.66
CA LEU A 104 -14.64 19.82 20.65
C LEU A 104 -14.95 21.06 19.80
N GLY A 105 -15.96 21.85 20.16
CA GLY A 105 -16.37 23.06 19.42
C GLY A 105 -17.65 22.90 18.60
N GLY A 106 -18.38 21.79 18.76
CA GLY A 106 -19.68 21.55 18.13
C GLY A 106 -19.62 21.35 16.61
N SER A 107 -20.75 20.97 16.02
CA SER A 107 -20.86 20.69 14.59
C SER A 107 -20.57 21.93 13.73
N LEU A 108 -19.91 21.70 12.60
CA LEU A 108 -19.63 22.72 11.58
C LEU A 108 -20.89 22.99 10.74
N THR A 109 -21.03 24.24 10.27
CA THR A 109 -22.08 24.62 9.30
C THR A 109 -21.50 24.56 7.89
N CYS A 110 -21.74 23.47 7.18
CA CYS A 110 -21.14 23.17 5.88
C CYS A 110 -22.00 22.17 5.10
N ALA A 111 -21.78 22.08 3.79
CA ALA A 111 -22.28 20.98 2.98
C ALA A 111 -21.39 19.73 3.17
N ALA A 112 -22.03 18.55 3.23
CA ALA A 112 -21.30 17.30 3.38
C ALA A 112 -20.26 17.10 2.26
N GLY A 113 -19.16 16.44 2.60
CA GLY A 113 -18.07 16.19 1.69
C GLY A 113 -16.95 17.23 1.78
N ALA A 114 -16.48 17.70 0.62
CA ALA A 114 -15.32 18.59 0.50
C ALA A 114 -15.43 19.89 1.31
N ASP A 115 -16.63 20.47 1.41
CA ASP A 115 -16.85 21.71 2.17
C ASP A 115 -16.65 21.48 3.67
N CYS A 116 -17.29 20.46 4.26
CA CYS A 116 -17.06 20.15 5.67
C CYS A 116 -15.60 19.79 6.00
N VAL A 117 -14.91 19.05 5.14
CA VAL A 117 -13.48 18.74 5.35
C VAL A 117 -12.63 20.02 5.24
N TYR A 118 -12.91 20.89 4.28
CA TYR A 118 -12.21 22.17 4.12
C TYR A 118 -12.39 23.06 5.35
N GLN A 119 -13.64 23.24 5.82
CA GLN A 119 -13.93 24.02 7.03
C GLN A 119 -13.22 23.44 8.26
N ARG A 120 -13.15 22.12 8.37
CA ARG A 120 -12.42 21.45 9.46
C ARG A 120 -10.92 21.77 9.42
N TYR A 121 -10.31 21.84 8.24
CA TYR A 121 -8.91 22.26 8.13
C TYR A 121 -8.70 23.73 8.49
N LEU A 122 -9.63 24.62 8.12
CA LEU A 122 -9.58 26.03 8.51
C LEU A 122 -9.68 26.18 10.04
N ASP A 123 -10.61 25.46 10.66
CA ASP A 123 -10.81 25.46 12.12
C ASP A 123 -9.59 24.90 12.88
N LEU A 124 -8.86 23.95 12.27
CA LEU A 124 -7.56 23.47 12.76
C LEU A 124 -6.39 24.45 12.52
N GLY A 125 -6.65 25.66 12.02
CA GLY A 125 -5.64 26.68 11.79
C GLY A 125 -4.78 26.47 10.53
N ARG A 126 -5.18 25.57 9.62
CA ARG A 126 -4.43 25.24 8.40
C ARG A 126 -4.66 26.21 7.24
N GLY A 127 -5.45 27.27 7.44
CA GLY A 127 -5.80 28.23 6.39
C GLY A 127 -4.59 28.94 5.76
N GLY A 128 -3.58 29.27 6.56
CA GLY A 128 -2.32 29.84 6.05
C GLY A 128 -1.60 28.89 5.08
N ASP A 129 -1.44 27.62 5.45
CA ASP A 129 -0.82 26.60 4.60
C ASP A 129 -1.62 26.34 3.32
N LEU A 130 -2.95 26.30 3.43
CA LEU A 130 -3.85 26.07 2.29
C LEU A 130 -3.79 27.25 1.30
N SER A 131 -3.89 28.48 1.79
CA SER A 131 -3.78 29.68 0.95
C SER A 131 -2.41 29.80 0.27
N ALA A 132 -1.33 29.45 0.96
CA ALA A 132 0.02 29.40 0.38
C ALA A 132 0.14 28.35 -0.74
N ALA A 133 -0.65 27.27 -0.68
CA ALA A 133 -0.77 26.27 -1.73
C ALA A 133 -1.78 26.65 -2.83
N GLY A 134 -2.37 27.84 -2.80
CA GLY A 134 -3.39 28.30 -3.76
C GLY A 134 -4.78 27.71 -3.55
N VAL A 135 -5.03 27.12 -2.37
CA VAL A 135 -6.33 26.57 -1.99
C VAL A 135 -7.12 27.62 -1.24
N THR A 136 -8.20 28.10 -1.84
CA THR A 136 -9.02 29.21 -1.31
C THR A 136 -10.50 28.87 -1.13
N ASP A 137 -10.94 27.73 -1.67
CA ASP A 137 -12.33 27.30 -1.65
C ASP A 137 -12.43 25.76 -1.61
N PRO A 138 -13.62 25.19 -1.32
CA PRO A 138 -13.80 23.74 -1.26
C PRO A 138 -13.45 22.98 -2.55
N ALA A 139 -13.62 23.59 -3.72
CA ALA A 139 -13.36 22.91 -5.00
C ALA A 139 -11.85 22.80 -5.26
N THR A 140 -11.11 23.88 -5.05
CA THR A 140 -9.64 23.88 -5.10
C THR A 140 -9.05 22.98 -4.01
N PHE A 141 -9.66 22.96 -2.81
CA PHE A 141 -9.28 22.04 -1.74
C PHE A 141 -9.46 20.57 -2.12
N ALA A 142 -10.59 20.20 -2.72
CA ALA A 142 -10.83 18.82 -3.16
C ALA A 142 -9.76 18.35 -4.15
N GLY A 143 -9.42 19.18 -5.14
CA GLY A 143 -8.36 18.88 -6.10
C GLY A 143 -7.00 18.68 -5.42
N PHE A 144 -6.63 19.60 -4.52
CA PHE A 144 -5.39 19.51 -3.76
C PHE A 144 -5.37 18.25 -2.87
N TYR A 145 -6.42 18.00 -2.09
CA TYR A 145 -6.53 16.84 -1.20
C TYR A 145 -6.32 15.54 -1.95
N TRP A 146 -7.02 15.34 -3.08
CA TRP A 146 -6.92 14.11 -3.85
C TRP A 146 -5.57 13.96 -4.56
N SER A 147 -4.93 15.05 -5.00
CA SER A 147 -3.55 14.98 -5.51
C SER A 147 -2.57 14.46 -4.46
N GLN A 148 -2.73 14.88 -3.20
CA GLN A 148 -1.93 14.39 -2.08
C GLN A 148 -2.23 12.91 -1.78
N GLN A 149 -3.51 12.51 -1.80
CA GLN A 149 -3.88 11.11 -1.61
C GLN A 149 -3.31 10.20 -2.71
N PHE A 150 -3.36 10.63 -3.98
CA PHE A 150 -2.78 9.87 -5.09
C PHE A 150 -1.26 9.76 -4.99
N PHE A 151 -0.59 10.84 -4.56
CA PHE A 151 0.84 10.79 -4.27
C PHE A 151 1.16 9.78 -3.15
N ALA A 152 0.43 9.84 -2.04
CA ALA A 152 0.62 8.95 -0.90
C ALA A 152 0.43 7.47 -1.27
N VAL A 153 -0.62 7.12 -2.01
CA VAL A 153 -0.82 5.73 -2.45
C VAL A 153 0.17 5.29 -3.52
N GLY A 154 0.61 6.21 -4.38
CA GLY A 154 1.71 5.96 -5.31
C GLY A 154 2.99 5.58 -4.56
N LEU A 155 3.29 6.29 -3.46
CA LEU A 155 4.43 5.97 -2.60
C LEU A 155 4.27 4.59 -1.93
N VAL A 156 3.10 4.27 -1.37
CA VAL A 156 2.83 2.95 -0.78
C VAL A 156 3.01 1.82 -1.80
N LEU A 157 2.48 2.00 -3.02
CA LEU A 157 2.66 1.05 -4.10
C LEU A 157 4.13 0.88 -4.46
N ALA A 158 4.87 1.98 -4.63
CA ALA A 158 6.29 1.96 -4.96
C ALA A 158 7.13 1.26 -3.88
N LEU A 159 6.92 1.62 -2.60
CA LEU A 159 7.62 1.04 -1.46
C LEU A 159 7.33 -0.45 -1.30
N THR A 160 6.06 -0.86 -1.42
CA THR A 160 5.69 -2.28 -1.32
C THR A 160 6.25 -3.09 -2.49
N THR A 161 6.26 -2.51 -3.69
CA THR A 161 6.83 -3.16 -4.88
C THR A 161 8.34 -3.30 -4.77
N ALA A 162 9.03 -2.23 -4.35
CA ALA A 162 10.48 -2.26 -4.08
C ALA A 162 10.82 -3.27 -2.98
N GLY A 163 10.02 -3.32 -1.91
CA GLY A 163 10.10 -4.37 -0.89
C GLY A 163 9.95 -5.76 -1.51
N GLY A 164 8.94 -5.98 -2.37
CA GLY A 164 8.74 -7.25 -3.08
C GLY A 164 9.96 -7.71 -3.88
N LEU A 165 10.59 -6.78 -4.59
CA LEU A 165 11.85 -7.02 -5.30
C LEU A 165 13.00 -7.32 -4.33
N GLY A 166 13.12 -6.58 -3.23
CA GLY A 166 14.10 -6.84 -2.18
C GLY A 166 13.93 -8.23 -1.56
N GLY A 167 12.70 -8.66 -1.28
CA GLY A 167 12.38 -9.98 -0.75
C GLY A 167 12.77 -11.09 -1.72
N ALA A 168 12.52 -10.90 -3.02
CA ALA A 168 12.99 -11.79 -4.07
C ALA A 168 14.52 -11.83 -4.18
N ALA A 169 15.19 -10.69 -4.06
CA ALA A 169 16.65 -10.62 -4.08
C ALA A 169 17.27 -11.36 -2.90
N LEU A 170 16.77 -11.13 -1.68
CA LEU A 170 17.19 -11.86 -0.48
C LEU A 170 16.98 -13.36 -0.66
N TYR A 171 15.82 -13.76 -1.17
CA TYR A 171 15.53 -15.16 -1.45
C TYR A 171 16.52 -15.79 -2.45
N GLY A 172 16.79 -15.10 -3.57
CA GLY A 172 17.71 -15.57 -4.60
C GLY A 172 19.16 -15.68 -4.12
N VAL A 173 19.60 -14.77 -3.25
CA VAL A 173 20.97 -14.78 -2.68
C VAL A 173 21.14 -15.88 -1.64
N PHE A 174 20.19 -16.01 -0.70
CA PHE A 174 20.38 -16.82 0.50
C PHE A 174 19.85 -18.26 0.42
N ARG A 175 19.07 -18.63 -0.61
CA ARG A 175 18.57 -20.01 -0.72
C ARG A 175 19.66 -20.98 -1.22
N PRO A 176 19.69 -22.24 -0.72
CA PRO A 176 20.58 -23.27 -1.24
C PRO A 176 20.45 -23.48 -2.75
N LYS A 177 21.59 -23.75 -3.38
CA LYS A 177 21.66 -24.13 -4.80
C LYS A 177 21.01 -25.50 -5.02
N PRO A 178 20.50 -25.79 -6.23
CA PRO A 178 20.08 -27.14 -6.58
C PRO A 178 21.22 -28.13 -6.36
N ASP A 179 20.90 -29.31 -5.82
CA ASP A 179 21.85 -30.42 -5.82
C ASP A 179 22.18 -30.78 -7.27
N VAL A 180 23.48 -30.72 -7.58
CA VAL A 180 24.02 -31.17 -8.86
C VAL A 180 24.31 -32.66 -8.69
N THR A 181 23.71 -33.53 -9.51
CA THR A 181 24.13 -34.94 -9.53
C THR A 181 25.57 -35.04 -10.06
N PRO A 182 26.28 -36.15 -9.77
CA PRO A 182 27.67 -36.34 -10.25
C PRO A 182 27.85 -36.14 -11.76
N ASP A 183 26.78 -36.32 -12.54
CA ASP A 183 26.76 -36.17 -14.00
C ASP A 183 26.48 -34.74 -14.49
N GLY A 184 26.44 -33.76 -13.57
CA GLY A 184 26.16 -32.36 -13.90
C GLY A 184 24.68 -32.04 -14.15
N ALA A 185 23.78 -33.01 -14.01
CA ALA A 185 22.35 -32.78 -14.14
C ALA A 185 21.78 -32.17 -12.85
N ALA A 186 21.13 -31.02 -12.98
CA ALA A 186 20.39 -30.45 -11.86
C ALA A 186 19.21 -31.38 -11.52
N THR A 187 19.12 -31.83 -10.26
CA THR A 187 17.89 -32.49 -9.78
C THR A 187 16.76 -31.47 -9.75
N ILE A 188 15.64 -31.78 -10.39
CA ILE A 188 14.43 -30.95 -10.38
C ILE A 188 13.73 -31.11 -9.03
#